data_AF-A0A1J3JT76-F1
#
_entry.id   AF-A0A1J3JT76-F1
#
_cell.length_a   1.000
_cell.length_b   1.000
_cell.length_c   1.000
_cell.angle_alpha   90.00
_cell.angle_beta   90.00
_cell.angle_gamma   90.00
#
_symmetry.space_group_name_H-M   'P 1'
#
loop_
_entity.id
_entity.type
_entity.pdbx_description
1 polymer ?
#
loop_
_entity_poly.entity_id
_entity_poly.type
_entity_poly.pdbx_seq_one_letter_code
_entity_poly.pdbx_strand_id
1 'polypeptide(L)'
;KINTFNLSIIDLVWANVVVENMVFLAYSTNFITYFRKSLHYSSAKASNMVTNFTGTSFLLTIFGGFVADSFLTRFTAFVLFCSIELLGLILLTIQAHNPKLQTQGDIDHSSLQSAILFTGLYAVATGVGGVKASLPAHGSDQLDTRKERLISGFFN
;
A
#
# COMPACT_ATOMS: atom_id res chain seq x y z
N LYS A 1 -6.25 -30.38 -22.89
CA LYS A 1 -5.38 -30.48 -21.70
C LYS A 1 -4.85 -29.09 -21.39
N ILE A 2 -5.49 -28.35 -20.48
CA ILE A 2 -4.89 -27.14 -19.92
C ILE A 2 -3.73 -27.64 -19.06
N ASN A 3 -2.50 -27.40 -19.50
CA ASN A 3 -1.31 -27.92 -18.85
C ASN A 3 -1.30 -27.52 -17.37
N THR A 4 -0.99 -28.46 -16.48
CA THR A 4 -0.75 -28.24 -15.04
C THR A 4 0.19 -27.07 -14.76
N PHE A 5 1.06 -26.74 -15.72
CA PHE A 5 1.95 -25.57 -15.69
C PHE A 5 1.21 -24.22 -15.73
N ASN A 6 0.15 -24.10 -16.53
CA ASN A 6 -0.68 -22.89 -16.55
C ASN A 6 -1.50 -22.76 -15.27
N LEU A 7 -1.89 -23.88 -14.66
CA LEU A 7 -2.62 -23.90 -13.39
C LEU A 7 -1.79 -23.27 -12.27
N SER A 8 -0.52 -23.68 -12.13
CA SER A 8 0.39 -23.15 -11.09
C SER A 8 0.70 -21.65 -11.26
N ILE A 9 0.70 -21.13 -12.48
CA ILE A 9 0.88 -19.69 -12.75
C ILE A 9 -0.36 -18.91 -12.31
N ILE A 10 -1.54 -19.41 -12.69
CA ILE A 10 -2.82 -18.82 -12.31
C ILE A 10 -2.94 -18.80 -10.78
N ASP A 11 -2.58 -19.89 -10.10
CA ASP A 11 -2.62 -19.99 -8.64
C ASP A 11 -1.72 -18.95 -7.95
N LEU A 12 -0.51 -18.71 -8.48
CA LEU A 12 0.44 -17.74 -7.92
C LEU A 12 -0.06 -16.30 -8.08
N VAL A 13 -0.64 -15.98 -9.25
CA VAL A 13 -1.25 -14.67 -9.50
C VAL A 13 -2.45 -14.46 -8.58
N TRP A 14 -3.33 -15.45 -8.44
CA TRP A 14 -4.46 -15.36 -7.52
C TRP A 14 -4.02 -15.21 -6.07
N ALA A 15 -3.00 -15.96 -5.63
CA ALA A 15 -2.45 -15.82 -4.29
C ALA A 15 -1.94 -14.39 -4.04
N ASN A 16 -1.22 -13.81 -5.00
CA ASN A 16 -0.72 -12.44 -4.90
C ASN A 16 -1.86 -11.41 -4.79
N VAL A 17 -2.91 -11.54 -5.61
CA VAL A 17 -4.10 -10.68 -5.56
C VAL A 17 -4.84 -10.82 -4.22
N VAL A 18 -4.96 -12.05 -3.70
CA VAL A 18 -5.62 -12.29 -2.40
C VAL A 18 -4.83 -11.65 -1.26
N VAL A 19 -3.51 -11.80 -1.24
CA VAL A 19 -2.64 -11.18 -0.23
C VAL A 19 -2.72 -9.66 -0.29
N GLU A 20 -2.66 -9.08 -1.48
CA GLU A 20 -2.80 -7.64 -1.69
C GLU A 20 -4.12 -7.10 -1.13
N ASN A 21 -5.24 -7.76 -1.45
CA ASN A 21 -6.56 -7.37 -0.93
C ASN A 21 -6.65 -7.51 0.59
N MET A 22 -6.04 -8.56 1.16
CA MET A 22 -6.01 -8.76 2.61
C MET A 22 -5.22 -7.64 3.31
N VAL A 23 -4.08 -7.24 2.76
CA VAL A 23 -3.28 -6.09 3.26
C VAL A 23 -4.08 -4.80 3.17
N PHE A 24 -4.78 -4.56 2.07
CA PHE A 24 -5.61 -3.37 1.89
C PHE A 24 -6.77 -3.28 2.91
N LEU A 25 -7.43 -4.42 3.17
CA LEU A 25 -8.45 -4.51 4.22
C LEU A 25 -7.86 -4.27 5.61
N ALA A 26 -6.69 -4.84 5.90
CA ALA A 26 -5.99 -4.63 7.15
C ALA A 26 -5.66 -3.14 7.37
N TYR A 27 -5.19 -2.43 6.35
CA TYR A 27 -4.98 -0.97 6.45
C TYR A 27 -6.27 -0.21 6.72
N SER A 28 -7.34 -0.54 5.99
CA SER A 28 -8.64 0.11 6.16
C SER A 28 -9.16 -0.04 7.59
N THR A 29 -9.13 -1.26 8.15
CA THR A 29 -9.58 -1.52 9.52
C THR A 29 -8.68 -0.86 10.57
N ASN A 30 -7.37 -0.86 10.36
CA ASN A 30 -6.41 -0.18 11.26
C ASN A 30 -6.66 1.33 11.29
N PHE A 31 -6.85 1.97 10.13
CA PHE A 31 -7.12 3.42 10.09
C PHE A 31 -8.47 3.79 10.69
N ILE A 32 -9.54 3.03 10.45
CA ILE A 32 -10.83 3.26 11.12
C ILE A 32 -10.65 3.21 12.65
N THR A 33 -9.92 2.19 13.13
CA THR A 33 -9.66 2.03 14.57
C THR A 33 -8.83 3.18 15.12
N TYR A 34 -7.80 3.61 14.39
CA TYR A 34 -6.95 4.75 14.74
C TYR A 34 -7.73 6.07 14.82
N PHE A 35 -8.51 6.41 13.79
CA PHE A 35 -9.30 7.65 13.77
C PHE A 35 -10.36 7.69 14.87
N ARG A 36 -10.96 6.54 15.20
CA ARG A 36 -11.98 6.45 16.26
C ARG A 36 -11.38 6.45 17.66
N LYS A 37 -10.32 5.68 17.90
CA LYS A 37 -9.74 5.49 19.24
C LYS A 37 -8.73 6.55 19.64
N SER A 38 -7.85 6.99 18.74
CA SER A 38 -6.77 7.94 19.04
C SER A 38 -7.14 9.39 18.75
N LEU A 39 -7.96 9.64 17.72
CA LEU A 39 -8.36 11.00 17.31
C LEU A 39 -9.80 11.37 17.71
N HIS A 40 -10.53 10.42 18.30
CA HIS A 40 -11.93 10.60 18.73
C HIS A 40 -12.86 11.15 17.64
N TYR A 41 -12.59 10.84 16.36
CA TYR A 41 -13.46 11.24 15.26
C TYR A 41 -14.78 10.48 15.26
N SER A 42 -15.84 11.16 14.82
CA SER A 42 -17.14 10.53 14.58
C SER A 42 -17.01 9.43 13.51
N SER A 43 -17.87 8.42 13.58
CA SER A 43 -17.84 7.30 12.63
C SER A 43 -17.96 7.77 11.18
N ALA A 44 -18.77 8.81 10.92
CA ALA A 44 -18.92 9.40 9.59
C ALA A 44 -17.61 10.06 9.11
N LYS A 45 -16.94 10.84 9.96
CA LYS A 45 -15.69 11.53 9.61
C LYS A 45 -14.54 10.54 9.38
N ALA A 46 -14.43 9.52 10.23
CA ALA A 46 -13.45 8.44 10.08
C ALA A 46 -13.66 7.67 8.76
N SER A 47 -14.91 7.35 8.41
CA SER A 47 -15.21 6.66 7.16
C SER A 47 -14.87 7.51 5.93
N ASN A 48 -15.18 8.82 5.95
CA ASN A 48 -14.80 9.73 4.86
C ASN A 48 -13.29 9.82 4.69
N MET A 49 -12.51 9.85 5.77
CA MET A 49 -11.05 9.86 5.69
C MET A 49 -10.49 8.59 5.05
N VAL A 50 -11.02 7.43 5.40
CA VAL A 50 -10.59 6.15 4.81
C VAL A 50 -10.98 6.04 3.34
N THR A 51 -12.18 6.52 2.96
CA THR A 51 -12.58 6.59 1.56
C THR A 51 -11.68 7.53 0.76
N ASN A 52 -11.34 8.70 1.30
CA ASN A 52 -10.41 9.63 0.65
C ASN A 52 -9.02 9.02 0.51
N PHE A 53 -8.49 8.40 1.57
CA PHE A 53 -7.23 7.65 1.52
C PHE A 53 -7.22 6.57 0.43
N THR A 54 -8.31 5.80 0.35
CA THR A 54 -8.48 4.74 -0.64
C THR A 54 -8.47 5.31 -2.05
N GLY A 55 -9.28 6.34 -2.31
CA GLY A 55 -9.35 7.01 -3.60
C GLY A 55 -8.01 7.61 -4.03
N THR A 56 -7.32 8.29 -3.11
CA THR A 56 -5.98 8.84 -3.37
C THR A 56 -4.97 7.73 -3.66
N SER A 57 -4.99 6.62 -2.93
CA SER A 57 -4.08 5.49 -3.16
C SER A 57 -4.26 4.91 -4.57
N PHE A 58 -5.50 4.77 -5.06
CA PHE A 58 -5.76 4.30 -6.42
C PHE A 58 -5.24 5.28 -7.49
N LEU A 59 -5.46 6.58 -7.32
CA LEU A 59 -4.90 7.59 -8.23
C LEU A 59 -3.37 7.56 -8.23
N LEU A 60 -2.76 7.40 -7.05
CA LEU A 60 -1.32 7.27 -6.92
C LEU A 60 -0.79 5.94 -7.44
N THR A 61 -1.57 4.87 -7.49
CA THR A 61 -1.18 3.63 -8.19
C THR A 61 -1.00 3.89 -9.68
N ILE A 62 -1.91 4.63 -10.33
CA ILE A 62 -1.80 4.97 -11.76
C ILE A 62 -0.54 5.82 -11.97
N PHE A 63 -0.34 6.84 -11.13
CA PHE A 63 0.83 7.71 -11.21
C PHE A 63 2.15 6.96 -10.93
N GLY A 64 2.17 6.12 -9.90
CA GLY A 64 3.32 5.32 -9.49
C GLY A 64 3.73 4.30 -10.55
N GLY A 65 2.76 3.70 -11.26
CA GLY A 65 3.03 2.85 -12.42
C GLY A 65 3.72 3.62 -13.54
N PHE A 66 3.21 4.80 -13.90
CA PHE A 66 3.83 5.66 -14.90
C PHE A 66 5.27 6.06 -14.54
N VAL A 67 5.52 6.41 -13.27
CA VAL A 67 6.86 6.75 -12.77
C VAL A 67 7.79 5.53 -12.79
N ALA A 68 7.30 4.37 -12.37
CA ALA A 68 8.07 3.13 -12.35
C ALA A 68 8.47 2.70 -13.77
N ASP A 69 7.59 2.88 -14.76
CA ASP A 69 7.86 2.55 -16.15
C ASP A 69 8.81 3.54 -16.84
N SER A 70 8.80 4.82 -16.42
CA SER A 70 9.53 5.90 -17.12
C SER A 70 10.93 6.20 -16.55
N PHE A 71 11.13 6.07 -15.23
CA PHE A 71 12.31 6.66 -14.57
C PHE A 71 13.10 5.72 -13.67
N LEU A 72 12.56 4.57 -13.23
CA LEU A 72 13.18 3.76 -12.18
C LEU A 72 13.35 2.30 -12.61
N THR A 73 14.43 1.66 -12.16
CA THR A 73 14.52 0.20 -12.20
C THR A 73 13.45 -0.40 -11.27
N ARG A 74 12.74 -1.43 -11.75
CA ARG A 74 11.58 -2.06 -11.05
C ARG A 74 11.82 -2.35 -9.57
N PHE A 75 13.00 -2.87 -9.23
CA PHE A 75 13.40 -3.16 -7.85
C PHE A 75 13.58 -1.89 -7.00
N THR A 76 14.23 -0.87 -7.55
CA THR A 76 14.48 0.41 -6.87
C THR A 76 13.17 1.15 -6.59
N ALA A 77 12.23 1.14 -7.55
CA ALA A 77 10.89 1.71 -7.36
C ALA A 77 10.15 1.03 -6.20
N PHE A 78 10.16 -0.31 -6.16
CA PHE A 78 9.52 -1.08 -5.09
C PHE A 78 10.10 -0.74 -3.71
N VAL A 79 11.43 -0.73 -3.57
CA VAL A 79 12.10 -0.40 -2.29
C VAL A 79 11.80 1.04 -1.85
N LEU A 80 11.76 1.99 -2.79
CA LEU A 80 11.39 3.38 -2.49
C LEU A 80 9.96 3.50 -1.97
N PHE A 81 8.98 2.89 -2.65
CA PHE A 81 7.58 2.96 -2.22
C PHE A 81 7.36 2.26 -0.87
N CYS A 82 7.97 1.11 -0.63
CA CYS A 82 7.95 0.45 0.69
C CYS A 82 8.59 1.32 1.78
N SER A 83 9.69 2.02 1.48
CA SER A 83 10.34 2.91 2.46
C SER A 83 9.45 4.10 2.82
N ILE A 84 8.78 4.70 1.83
CA ILE A 84 7.82 5.80 2.04
C ILE A 84 6.62 5.31 2.86
N GLU A 85 6.11 4.11 2.58
CA GLU A 85 5.03 3.47 3.34
C GLU A 85 5.41 3.29 4.81
N LEU A 86 6.59 2.72 5.07
CA LEU A 86 7.10 2.48 6.41
C LEU A 86 7.27 3.79 7.19
N LEU A 87 7.84 4.82 6.56
CA LEU A 87 8.00 6.14 7.16
C LEU A 87 6.65 6.77 7.52
N GLY A 88 5.65 6.65 6.64
CA GLY A 88 4.30 7.13 6.91
C GLY A 88 3.65 6.42 8.09
N LEU A 89 3.78 5.10 8.18
CA LEU A 89 3.26 4.31 9.30
C LEU A 89 3.97 4.61 10.62
N ILE A 90 5.30 4.77 10.61
CA ILE A 90 6.06 5.16 11.80
C ILE A 90 5.61 6.53 12.29
N LEU A 91 5.44 7.50 11.38
CA LEU A 91 4.99 8.85 11.71
C LEU A 91 3.58 8.84 12.33
N LEU A 92 2.64 8.09 11.73
CA LEU A 92 1.30 7.91 12.29
C LEU A 92 1.31 7.18 13.64
N THR A 93 2.20 6.20 13.83
CA THR A 93 2.34 5.47 15.10
C THR A 93 2.90 6.36 16.20
N ILE A 94 3.90 7.19 15.89
CA ILE A 94 4.46 8.18 16.83
C ILE A 94 3.38 9.21 17.20
N GLN A 95 2.59 9.67 16.22
CA GLN A 95 1.44 10.54 16.47
C GLN A 95 0.39 9.84 17.34
N ALA A 96 0.13 8.55 17.10
CA ALA A 96 -0.79 7.73 17.88
C ALA A 96 -0.31 7.45 19.30
N HIS A 97 0.99 7.46 19.58
CA HIS A 97 1.51 7.16 20.91
C HIS A 97 1.66 8.42 21.77
N ASN A 98 1.86 9.59 21.16
CA ASN A 98 2.05 10.84 21.89
C ASN A 98 0.71 11.45 22.33
N PRO A 99 0.35 11.43 23.63
CA PRO A 99 -0.91 11.99 24.13
C PRO A 99 -1.01 13.52 23.96
N LYS A 100 0.11 14.21 23.72
CA LYS A 100 0.15 15.65 23.37
C LYS A 100 -0.25 15.93 21.92
N LEU A 101 -0.21 14.93 21.05
CA LEU A 101 -0.67 14.98 19.65
C LEU A 101 -1.98 14.22 19.45
N GLN A 102 -2.57 13.71 20.53
CA GLN A 102 -3.93 13.18 20.53
C GLN A 102 -4.87 14.28 21.00
N THR A 103 -6.03 14.36 20.35
CA THR A 103 -7.06 15.35 20.70
C THR A 103 -7.67 14.99 22.05
N GLN A 104 -7.21 15.66 23.11
CA GLN A 104 -7.92 15.70 24.38
C GLN A 104 -9.15 16.60 24.19
N GLY A 105 -10.30 15.99 23.94
CA GLY A 105 -11.65 16.57 24.04
C GLY A 105 -11.87 18.02 23.61
N ASP A 106 -12.65 18.23 22.55
CA ASP A 106 -13.38 19.47 22.16
C ASP A 106 -12.58 20.79 22.06
N ILE A 107 -11.27 20.77 22.25
CA ILE A 107 -10.39 21.92 22.03
C ILE A 107 -9.81 21.80 20.61
N ASP A 108 -9.96 22.88 19.84
CA ASP A 108 -9.55 23.04 18.44
C ASP A 108 -8.35 22.18 18.03
N HIS A 109 -8.53 21.42 16.95
CA HIS A 109 -7.44 20.68 16.32
C HIS A 109 -6.29 21.63 16.02
N SER A 110 -5.18 21.48 16.75
CA SER A 110 -3.96 22.21 16.42
C SER A 110 -3.61 21.94 14.95
N SER A 111 -3.48 23.00 14.15
CA SER A 111 -3.19 22.91 12.71
C SER A 111 -1.98 22.01 12.41
N LEU A 112 -1.02 21.95 13.33
CA LEU A 112 0.13 21.06 13.28
C LEU A 112 -0.25 19.57 13.40
N GLN A 113 -1.18 19.21 14.27
CA GLN A 113 -1.61 17.82 14.45
C GLN A 113 -2.35 17.31 13.21
N SER A 114 -3.24 18.11 12.63
CA SER A 114 -3.93 17.74 11.39
C SER A 114 -2.96 17.68 10.22
N ALA A 115 -1.99 18.60 10.11
CA ALA A 115 -0.96 18.55 9.08
C ALA A 115 -0.13 17.25 9.17
N ILE A 116 0.38 16.89 10.35
CA ILE A 116 1.15 15.66 10.57
C ILE A 116 0.32 14.42 10.20
N LEU A 117 -0.96 14.40 10.58
CA LEU A 117 -1.90 13.32 10.25
C LEU A 117 -2.05 13.16 8.73
N PHE A 118 -2.35 14.25 8.02
CA PHE A 118 -2.56 14.21 6.57
C PHE A 118 -1.27 13.88 5.83
N THR A 119 -0.13 14.44 6.24
CA THR A 119 1.18 14.10 5.67
C THR A 119 1.49 12.62 5.85
N GLY A 120 1.29 12.05 7.05
CA GLY A 120 1.47 10.62 7.30
C GLY A 120 0.52 9.75 6.46
N LEU A 121 -0.76 10.11 6.43
CA LEU A 121 -1.78 9.38 5.70
C LEU A 121 -1.53 9.39 4.18
N TYR A 122 -1.12 10.53 3.61
CA TYR A 122 -0.76 10.62 2.20
C TYR A 122 0.57 9.95 1.87
N ALA A 123 1.54 9.94 2.79
CA ALA A 123 2.77 9.16 2.64
C ALA A 123 2.46 7.66 2.57
N VAL A 124 1.62 7.14 3.48
CA VAL A 124 1.17 5.74 3.40
C VAL A 124 0.39 5.48 2.11
N ALA A 125 -0.50 6.40 1.69
CA ALA A 125 -1.27 6.25 0.45
C ALA A 125 -0.35 6.17 -0.78
N THR A 126 0.73 6.94 -0.77
CA THR A 126 1.77 6.92 -1.81
C THR A 126 2.51 5.60 -1.83
N GLY A 127 2.93 5.11 -0.66
CA GLY A 127 3.63 3.84 -0.54
C GLY A 127 2.78 2.66 -0.99
N VAL A 128 1.57 2.52 -0.43
CA VAL A 128 0.59 1.49 -0.82
C VAL A 128 0.27 1.59 -2.31
N GLY A 129 0.04 2.81 -2.82
CA GLY A 129 -0.25 3.05 -4.22
C GLY A 129 0.84 2.53 -5.16
N GLY A 130 2.10 2.83 -4.85
CA GLY A 130 3.26 2.41 -5.65
C GLY A 130 3.61 0.92 -5.51
N VAL A 131 3.38 0.31 -4.35
CA VAL A 131 3.50 -1.15 -4.18
C VAL A 131 2.47 -1.87 -5.05
N LYS A 132 1.21 -1.41 -5.06
CA LYS A 132 0.15 -1.94 -5.93
C LYS A 132 0.50 -1.82 -7.42
N ALA A 133 1.17 -0.75 -7.83
CA ALA A 133 1.60 -0.57 -9.22
C ALA A 133 2.73 -1.52 -9.64
N SER A 134 3.59 -1.92 -8.70
CA SER A 134 4.78 -2.74 -8.96
C SER A 134 4.57 -4.24 -8.74
N LEU A 135 3.46 -4.64 -8.12
CA LEU A 135 3.04 -6.04 -7.91
C LEU A 135 2.83 -6.83 -9.22
N PRO A 136 2.11 -6.32 -10.25
CA PRO A 136 1.95 -7.03 -11.52
C PRO A 136 3.28 -7.27 -12.25
N ALA A 137 4.20 -6.31 -12.18
CA ALA A 137 5.52 -6.41 -12.80
C ALA A 137 6.39 -7.49 -12.13
N HIS A 138 6.35 -7.60 -10.80
CA HIS A 138 6.99 -8.72 -10.09
C HIS A 138 6.32 -10.06 -10.41
N GLY A 139 5.01 -10.07 -10.58
CA GLY A 139 4.27 -11.24 -11.04
C GLY A 139 4.78 -11.72 -12.40
N SER A 140 4.91 -10.81 -13.37
CA SER A 140 5.41 -11.15 -14.71
C SER A 140 6.86 -11.64 -14.72
N ASP A 141 7.75 -11.04 -13.91
CA ASP A 141 9.17 -11.44 -13.86
C ASP A 141 9.35 -12.88 -13.34
N GLN A 142 8.47 -13.32 -12.43
CA GLN A 142 8.45 -14.72 -11.98
C GLN A 142 8.03 -15.70 -13.08
N LEU A 143 7.20 -15.25 -14.04
CA LEU A 143 6.77 -16.07 -15.17
C LEU A 143 7.89 -16.23 -16.19
N ASP A 144 8.59 -15.14 -16.52
CA ASP A 144 9.68 -15.16 -17.49
C ASP A 144 10.87 -15.99 -16.99
N THR A 145 11.27 -15.84 -15.73
CA THR A 145 12.35 -16.64 -15.12
C THR A 145 12.07 -18.15 -15.18
N ARG A 146 10.81 -18.57 -15.00
CA ARG A 146 10.44 -19.99 -15.10
C ARG A 146 10.40 -20.49 -16.54
N LYS A 147 10.01 -19.66 -17.50
CA LYS A 147 10.05 -20.00 -18.93
C LYS A 147 11.49 -20.20 -19.40
N GLU A 148 12.41 -19.35 -18.95
CA GLU A 148 13.84 -19.45 -19.28
C GLU A 148 14.44 -20.77 -18.74
N ARG A 149 14.13 -21.13 -17.48
CA ARG A 149 14.54 -22.42 -16.90
C ARG A 149 14.01 -23.63 -17.65
N LEU A 150 12.75 -23.58 -18.12
CA LEU A 150 12.18 -24.65 -18.93
C LEU A 150 12.96 -24.81 -20.23
N ILE A 151 13.26 -23.71 -20.93
CA ILE A 151 14.00 -23.72 -22.20
C ILE A 151 15.41 -24.27 -21.98
N SER A 152 16.13 -23.82 -20.95
CA SER A 152 17.47 -24.34 -20.64
C SER A 152 17.47 -25.84 -20.30
N GLY A 153 16.44 -26.33 -19.60
CA GLY A 153 16.28 -27.75 -19.31
C GLY A 153 15.92 -28.63 -20.52
N PHE A 154 15.46 -28.05 -21.63
CA PHE A 154 15.24 -28.80 -22.88
C PHE A 154 16.54 -29.06 -23.66
N PHE A 155 17.58 -28.26 -23.44
CA PHE A 155 18.84 -28.32 -24.19
C PHE A 155 20.00 -28.95 -23.40
N ASN A 156 19.74 -29.41 -22.18
CA ASN A 156 20.71 -30.09 -21.31
C ASN A 156 20.29 -31.54 -21.08
#